data_AF-A0A497RGL9-F1
#
_entry.id   AF-A0A497RGL9-F1
#
_cell.length_a   1.000
_cell.length_b   1.000
_cell.length_c   1.000
_cell.angle_alpha   90.00
_cell.angle_beta   90.00
_cell.angle_gamma   90.00
#
_symmetry.space_group_name_H-M   'P 1'
#
loop_
_entity.id
_entity.type
_entity.pdbx_description
1 polymer ?
#
loop_
_entity_poly.entity_id
_entity_poly.type
_entity_poly.pdbx_seq_one_letter_code
_entity_poly.pdbx_strand_id
1 'polypeptide(L)' 'DGVFINNELVKYITASELLNLNIETCVDKFTPKLLKKYKIDMFVCNPKEVKDYILKGKAKGTLIKGE' A
#
# COMPACT_ATOMS: atom_id res chain seq x y z
N ASP A 1 -9.96 1.30 -1.77
CA ASP A 1 -9.58 2.32 -0.77
C ASP A 1 -8.12 2.21 -0.38
N GLY A 2 -7.64 1.02 -0.05
CA GLY A 2 -6.21 0.73 0.11
C GLY A 2 -6.04 -0.76 0.39
N VAL A 3 -5.04 -1.11 1.18
CA VAL A 3 -4.83 -2.44 1.75
C VAL A 3 -5.69 -2.58 3.01
N PHE A 4 -6.43 -3.68 3.10
CA PHE A 4 -7.20 -4.04 4.28
C PHE A 4 -6.53 -5.19 5.02
N ILE A 5 -6.42 -5.06 6.33
CA ILE A 5 -5.90 -6.10 7.24
C ILE A 5 -6.94 -6.25 8.35
N ASN A 6 -7.45 -7.47 8.57
CA ASN A 6 -8.52 -7.73 9.55
C ASN A 6 -9.74 -6.79 9.37
N ASN A 7 -10.14 -6.57 8.12
CA ASN A 7 -11.22 -5.65 7.71
C ASN A 7 -10.98 -4.16 8.02
N GLU A 8 -9.78 -3.76 8.43
CA GLU A 8 -9.43 -2.36 8.66
C GLU A 8 -8.53 -1.80 7.56
N LEU A 9 -8.82 -0.58 7.12
CA LEU A 9 -7.99 0.13 6.14
C LEU A 9 -6.70 0.59 6.81
N VAL A 10 -5.58 0.04 6.36
CA VAL A 10 -4.26 0.40 6.87
C VAL A 10 -3.75 1.62 6.11
N LYS A 11 -3.33 2.68 6.80
CA LYS A 11 -2.81 3.90 6.14
C LYS A 11 -1.35 3.78 5.74
N TYR A 12 -0.59 2.99 6.48
CA TYR A 12 0.85 2.85 6.32
C TYR A 12 1.27 1.43 6.71
N ILE A 13 2.15 0.82 5.91
CA ILE A 13 2.80 -0.46 6.20
C ILE A 13 4.16 -0.51 5.50
N THR A 14 5.11 -1.27 6.02
CA THR A 14 6.37 -1.55 5.32
C THR A 14 6.26 -2.78 4.43
N ALA A 15 7.12 -2.87 3.41
CA ALA A 15 7.19 -4.05 2.56
C ALA A 15 7.52 -5.32 3.36
N SER A 16 8.38 -5.24 4.37
CA SER A 16 8.70 -6.36 5.27
C SER A 16 7.51 -6.79 6.13
N GLU A 17 6.76 -5.85 6.71
CA GLU A 17 5.54 -6.19 7.47
C GLU A 17 4.52 -6.90 6.58
N LEU A 18 4.28 -6.35 5.38
CA LEU A 18 3.33 -6.93 4.43
C LEU A 18 3.76 -8.33 3.97
N LEU A 19 5.07 -8.56 3.79
CA LEU A 19 5.63 -9.86 3.46
C LEU A 19 5.46 -10.89 4.60
N ASN A 20 5.66 -10.46 5.85
CA ASN A 20 5.60 -11.32 7.03
C ASN A 20 4.18 -11.73 7.43
N LEU A 21 3.18 -10.88 7.14
CA LEU A 21 1.79 -11.18 7.46
C LEU A 21 1.23 -12.40 6.70
N ASN A 22 1.77 -12.69 5.51
CA ASN A 22 1.36 -13.81 4.65
C ASN A 22 -0.18 -13.93 4.44
N ILE A 23 -0.87 -12.79 4.48
CA ILE A 23 -2.32 -12.68 4.23
C ILE A 23 -2.59 -12.38 2.75
N GLU A 24 -3.81 -12.69 2.31
CA GLU A 24 -4.28 -12.26 0.99
C GLU A 24 -4.77 -10.81 1.06
N THR A 25 -4.31 -9.98 0.10
CA THR A 25 -4.71 -8.58 -0.02
C THR A 25 -4.93 -8.24 -1.50
N CYS A 26 -5.26 -6.98 -1.81
CA CYS A 26 -5.29 -6.47 -3.18
C CYS A 26 -3.90 -6.33 -3.83
N VAL A 27 -2.82 -6.51 -3.06
CA VAL A 27 -1.43 -6.50 -3.53
C VAL A 27 -0.94 -7.95 -3.67
N ASP A 28 -0.33 -8.26 -4.80
CA ASP A 28 0.25 -9.59 -5.05
C ASP A 28 1.35 -9.95 -4.04
N LYS A 29 1.44 -11.23 -3.66
CA LYS A 29 2.36 -11.71 -2.63
C LYS A 29 3.84 -11.52 -2.99
N PHE A 30 4.17 -11.39 -4.27
CA PHE A 30 5.54 -11.14 -4.73
C PHE A 30 5.89 -9.65 -4.75
N THR A 31 4.90 -8.76 -4.83
CA THR A 31 5.13 -7.30 -4.88
C THR A 31 5.95 -6.76 -3.70
N PRO A 32 5.69 -7.12 -2.41
CA PRO A 32 6.48 -6.62 -1.29
C PRO A 32 7.98 -6.96 -1.42
N LYS A 33 8.32 -8.13 -1.97
CA LYS A 33 9.73 -8.51 -2.22
C LYS A 33 10.41 -7.57 -3.20
N LEU A 34 9.68 -7.12 -4.24
CA LEU A 34 10.21 -6.19 -5.24
C LEU A 34 10.33 -4.77 -4.68
N LEU A 35 9.32 -4.29 -3.95
CA LEU A 35 9.34 -2.97 -3.31
C LEU A 35 10.54 -2.83 -2.37
N LYS A 36 10.78 -3.85 -1.55
CA LYS A 36 11.97 -3.98 -0.71
C LYS A 36 13.26 -4.00 -1.51
N LYS A 37 13.39 -4.92 -2.48
CA LYS A 37 14.61 -5.10 -3.29
C LYS A 37 15.06 -3.81 -3.99
N TYR A 38 14.12 -3.04 -4.51
CA TYR A 38 14.41 -1.82 -5.27
C TYR A 38 14.24 -0.53 -4.48
N LYS A 39 13.85 -0.61 -3.20
CA LYS A 39 13.56 0.55 -2.33
C LYS A 39 12.54 1.51 -2.95
N ILE A 40 11.47 0.94 -3.52
CA ILE A 40 10.40 1.68 -4.18
C ILE A 40 9.19 1.70 -3.25
N ASP A 41 8.67 2.89 -2.99
CA ASP A 41 7.40 3.06 -2.28
C ASP A 41 6.23 2.83 -3.24
N MET A 42 5.15 2.24 -2.72
CA MET A 42 3.91 2.05 -3.46
C MET A 42 2.74 2.66 -2.70
N PHE A 43 1.92 3.45 -3.39
CA PHE A 43 0.68 3.99 -2.83
C PHE A 43 -0.53 3.28 -3.45
N VAL A 44 -1.33 2.63 -2.62
CA VAL A 44 -2.53 1.90 -3.05
C VAL A 44 -3.76 2.71 -2.66
N CYS A 45 -4.57 3.09 -3.66
CA CYS A 45 -5.79 3.87 -3.43
C CYS A 45 -6.92 3.50 -4.40
N ASN A 46 -8.13 3.97 -4.11
CA ASN A 46 -9.26 3.89 -5.05
C ASN A 46 -9.07 4.91 -6.18
N PRO A 47 -9.43 4.62 -7.44
CA PRO A 47 -9.34 5.58 -8.54
C PRO A 47 -9.99 6.94 -8.27
N LYS A 48 -11.08 6.98 -7.49
CA LYS A 48 -11.76 8.22 -7.11
C LYS A 48 -10.88 9.14 -6.24
N GLU A 49 -9.97 8.58 -5.46
CA GLU A 49 -9.08 9.29 -4.53
C GLU A 49 -7.82 9.82 -5.23
N VAL A 50 -7.48 9.30 -6.43
CA VAL A 50 -6.31 9.76 -7.22
C VAL A 50 -6.43 11.24 -7.56
N LYS A 51 -7.64 11.69 -7.94
CA LYS A 51 -7.90 13.10 -8.27
C LYS A 51 -7.65 14.02 -7.07
N ASP A 52 -8.10 13.62 -5.88
CA ASP A 52 -7.94 14.42 -4.67
C ASP A 52 -6.49 14.41 -4.16
N TYR A 53 -5.77 13.30 -4.37
CA TYR A 53 -4.33 13.25 -4.12
C TYR A 53 -3.57 14.24 -5.01
N ILE A 54 -3.78 14.19 -6.33
CA ILE A 54 -3.05 15.03 -7.29
C ILE A 54 -3.44 16.51 -7.16
N LEU A 55 -4.73 16.82 -7.05
CA LEU A 55 -5.21 18.21 -7.12
C LEU A 55 -5.25 18.93 -5.78
N LYS A 56 -5.40 18.20 -4.66
CA LYS A 56 -5.63 18.78 -3.33
C LYS A 56 -4.59 18.34 -2.29
N GLY A 57 -3.64 17.48 -2.65
CA GLY A 57 -2.66 16.92 -1.72
C GLY A 57 -3.29 16.02 -0.64
N LYS A 58 -4.53 15.55 -0.84
CA LYS A 58 -5.26 14.73 0.15
C LYS A 58 -5.13 13.25 -0.22
N ALA A 59 -4.17 12.57 0.41
CA ALA A 59 -3.97 11.14 0.21
C ALA A 59 -4.95 10.32 1.05
N LYS A 60 -5.79 9.50 0.39
CA LYS A 60 -6.62 8.48 1.06
C LYS A 60 -6.33 7.11 0.46
N GLY A 61 -5.67 6.28 1.25
CA GLY A 61 -5.26 4.93 0.89
C GLY A 61 -4.14 4.43 1.79
N THR A 62 -3.35 3.50 1.27
CA THR A 62 -2.24 2.86 1.99
C THR A 62 -0.92 3.20 1.34
N LEU A 63 0.02 3.73 2.11
CA LEU A 63 1.41 3.79 1.72
C LEU A 63 2.12 2.50 2.14
N ILE A 64 2.74 1.82 1.18
CA ILE A 64 3.65 0.70 1.40
C ILE A 64 5.08 1.19 1.22
N LYS A 65 5.86 1.21 2.29
CA LYS A 65 7.25 1.66 2.27
C LYS A 65 8.18 0.56 1.77
N GLY A 66 8.93 0.81 0.70
CA GLY A 66 9.96 -0.11 0.22
C GLY A 66 11.27 0.12 0.97
N GLU A 67 11.46 -0.58 2.08
CA GLU A 67 12.71 -0.58 2.87
C GLU A 67 13.62 -1.78 2.56
#